data_AF-A0A920F3W8-F1
#
_entry.id   AF-A0A920F3W8-F1
#
_cell.length_a   1.000
_cell.length_b   1.000
_cell.length_c   1.000
_cell.angle_alpha   90.00
_cell.angle_beta   90.00
_cell.angle_gamma   90.00
#
_symmetry.space_group_name_H-M   'P 1'
#
loop_
_entity.id
_entity.type
_entity.pdbx_description
1 polymer ?
#
loop_
_entity_poly.entity_id
_entity_poly.type
_entity_poly.pdbx_seq_one_letter_code
_entity_poly.pdbx_strand_id
1 'polypeptide(L)'
;METYQIYDTLTGFLTANAIYTAGVFFLLWVAFRAANQVRAEDANTLNKVLVTLFSLGIIFNGLNTGAILMVTLENTAYSLSQLDNISATARLSVDTWGTGRGLRRKPLW
;
A
#
# COMPACT_ATOMS: atom_id res chain seq x y z
N MET A 1 -0.89 -24.56 -3.23
CA MET A 1 -1.42 -23.56 -2.29
C MET A 1 -2.88 -23.41 -2.62
N GLU A 2 -3.77 -23.57 -1.66
CA GLU A 2 -5.21 -23.49 -1.92
C GLU A 2 -5.69 -22.04 -1.98
N THR A 3 -6.80 -21.80 -2.67
CA THR A 3 -7.43 -20.47 -2.80
C THR A 3 -7.61 -19.79 -1.44
N TYR A 4 -8.05 -20.54 -0.43
CA TYR A 4 -8.24 -20.04 0.93
C TYR A 4 -6.94 -19.47 1.53
N GLN A 5 -5.81 -20.17 1.38
CA GLN A 5 -4.53 -19.76 1.96
C GLN A 5 -4.03 -18.45 1.33
N ILE A 6 -4.33 -18.24 0.04
CA ILE A 6 -3.98 -17.02 -0.68
C ILE A 6 -4.76 -15.83 -0.10
N TYR A 7 -6.07 -15.99 0.12
CA TYR A 7 -6.91 -14.94 0.71
C TYR A 7 -6.61 -14.67 2.18
N ASP A 8 -6.29 -15.71 2.96
CA ASP A 8 -5.88 -15.55 4.36
C ASP A 8 -4.59 -14.72 4.45
N THR A 9 -3.60 -15.03 3.60
CA THR A 9 -2.35 -14.27 3.50
C THR A 9 -2.60 -12.83 3.07
N LEU A 10 -3.44 -12.61 2.05
CA LEU A 10 -3.81 -11.26 1.60
C LEU A 10 -4.49 -10.48 2.73
N THR A 11 -5.44 -11.08 3.44
CA THR A 11 -6.19 -10.41 4.52
C THR A 11 -5.27 -10.03 5.67
N GLY A 12 -4.34 -10.91 6.05
CA GLY A 12 -3.31 -10.60 7.04
C GLY A 12 -2.43 -9.42 6.62
N PHE A 13 -1.98 -9.41 5.37
CA PHE A 13 -1.21 -8.30 4.82
C PHE A 13 -2.01 -6.98 4.80
N LEU A 14 -3.27 -7.00 4.35
CA LEU A 14 -4.14 -5.82 4.32
C LEU A 14 -4.36 -5.25 5.73
N THR A 15 -4.56 -6.13 6.71
CA THR A 15 -4.72 -5.73 8.12
C THR A 15 -3.45 -5.06 8.64
N ALA A 16 -2.28 -5.67 8.40
CA ALA A 16 -1.00 -5.09 8.81
C ALA A 16 -0.73 -3.74 8.12
N ASN A 17 -1.01 -3.65 6.82
CA ASN A 17 -0.86 -2.42 6.04
C ASN A 17 -1.80 -1.31 6.55
N ALA A 18 -3.04 -1.65 6.91
CA ALA A 18 -4.00 -0.70 7.48
C ALA A 18 -3.53 -0.16 8.85
N ILE A 19 -3.04 -1.04 9.73
CA ILE A 19 -2.50 -0.63 11.04
C ILE A 19 -1.27 0.27 10.85
N TYR A 20 -0.35 -0.10 9.96
CA TYR A 20 0.82 0.70 9.65
C TYR A 20 0.43 2.08 9.11
N THR A 21 -0.52 2.13 8.18
CA THR A 21 -1.03 3.38 7.60
C THR A 21 -1.69 4.27 8.65
N ALA A 22 -2.45 3.70 9.59
CA ALA A 22 -3.00 4.43 10.72
C ALA A 22 -1.88 5.04 11.61
N GLY A 23 -0.80 4.30 11.84
CA GLY A 23 0.40 4.80 12.52
C GLY A 23 1.07 5.95 11.78
N VAL A 24 1.21 5.85 10.46
CA VAL A 24 1.75 6.93 9.61
C VAL A 24 0.89 8.19 9.69
N PHE A 25 -0.44 8.07 9.64
CA PHE A 25 -1.33 9.24 9.79
C PHE A 25 -1.23 9.87 11.17
N PHE A 26 -1.10 9.08 12.22
CA PHE A 26 -0.87 9.59 13.56
C PHE A 26 0.47 10.35 13.64
N LEU A 27 1.56 9.79 13.10
CA LEU A 27 2.86 10.47 13.06
C LEU A 27 2.81 11.75 12.23
N LEU A 28 2.09 11.75 11.10
CA LEU A 28 1.89 12.93 10.27
C LEU A 28 1.18 14.05 11.06
N TRP A 29 0.16 13.70 11.84
CA TRP A 29 -0.52 14.64 12.74
C TRP A 29 0.43 15.21 13.80
N VAL A 30 1.26 14.36 14.43
CA VAL A 30 2.29 14.80 15.38
C VAL A 30 3.31 15.74 14.70
N ALA A 31 3.74 15.41 13.48
CA ALA A 31 4.67 16.22 12.71
C ALA A 31 4.10 17.62 12.41
N PHE A 32 2.81 17.72 12.05
CA PHE A 32 2.14 19.01 11.87
C PHE A 32 2.02 19.81 13.18
N ARG A 33 1.78 19.13 14.32
CA ARG A 33 1.80 19.77 15.64
C ARG A 33 3.18 20.34 15.96
N ALA A 34 4.23 19.56 15.75
CA ALA A 34 5.62 19.99 15.96
C ALA A 34 6.01 21.16 15.04
N ALA A 35 5.61 21.11 13.77
CA ALA A 35 5.85 22.20 12.81
C ALA A 35 5.16 23.51 13.24
N ASN A 36 3.93 23.43 13.75
CA ASN A 36 3.21 24.59 14.28
C ASN A 36 3.89 25.16 15.53
N GLN A 37 4.42 24.32 16.41
CA GLN A 37 5.15 24.75 17.60
C GLN A 37 6.48 25.44 17.25
N VAL A 38 7.28 24.84 16.37
CA VAL A 38 8.54 25.41 15.86
C VAL A 38 8.33 26.77 15.20
N ARG A 39 7.17 26.99 14.56
CA ARG A 39 6.79 28.28 14.00
C ARG A 39 6.41 29.30 15.08
N ALA A 40 5.75 28.88 16.15
CA ALA A 40 5.29 29.76 17.22
C ALA A 40 6.42 30.20 18.18
N GLU A 41 7.44 29.37 18.36
CA GLU A 41 8.54 29.59 19.32
C GLU A 41 9.78 30.26 18.70
N ASP A 42 9.69 30.82 17.49
CA ASP A 42 10.82 31.39 16.73
C ASP A 42 12.06 30.49 16.73
N ALA A 43 11.82 29.18 16.63
CA ALA A 43 12.88 28.19 16.75
C ALA A 43 13.96 28.37 15.66
N ASN A 44 15.21 28.09 16.05
CA ASN A 44 16.37 28.23 15.18
C ASN A 44 16.24 27.39 13.90
N THR A 45 16.90 27.82 12.82
CA THR A 45 16.87 27.19 11.50
C THR A 45 17.15 25.68 11.54
N LEU A 46 18.02 25.24 12.44
CA LEU A 46 18.31 23.81 12.64
C LEU A 46 17.07 23.01 13.05
N ASN A 47 16.24 23.51 13.99
CA ASN A 47 15.02 22.83 14.42
C ASN A 47 13.99 22.76 13.28
N LYS A 48 13.89 23.83 12.48
CA LYS A 48 13.02 23.86 11.29
C LYS A 48 13.43 22.78 10.30
N VAL A 49 14.72 22.67 9.99
CA VAL A 49 15.25 21.62 9.08
C VAL A 49 14.94 20.22 9.63
N LEU A 50 15.19 19.97 10.92
CA LEU A 50 14.91 18.65 11.52
C LEU A 50 13.44 18.25 11.42
N VAL A 51 12.50 19.17 11.69
CA VAL A 51 11.06 18.88 11.57
C VAL A 51 10.66 18.63 10.12
N THR A 52 11.23 19.36 9.15
CA THR A 52 10.94 19.11 7.73
C THR A 52 11.45 17.75 7.27
N LEU A 53 12.68 17.36 7.64
CA LEU A 53 13.25 16.06 7.30
C LEU A 53 12.47 14.91 7.96
N PHE A 54 12.07 15.09 9.22
CA PHE A 54 11.22 14.14 9.93
C PHE A 54 9.87 13.95 9.21
N SER A 55 9.23 15.05 8.82
CA SER A 55 7.95 15.02 8.09
C SER A 55 8.09 14.35 6.72
N LEU A 56 9.16 14.65 5.98
CA LEU A 56 9.46 14.00 4.70
C LEU A 56 9.67 12.50 4.86
N GLY A 57 10.36 12.07 5.92
CA GLY A 57 10.56 10.66 6.23
C GLY A 57 9.25 9.91 6.46
N ILE A 58 8.30 10.52 7.18
CA ILE A 58 6.96 9.94 7.40
C ILE A 58 6.21 9.79 6.07
N ILE A 59 6.19 10.85 5.24
CA ILE A 59 5.50 10.84 3.95
C ILE A 59 6.08 9.78 3.02
N PHE A 60 7.42 9.71 2.94
CA PHE A 60 8.11 8.72 2.12
C PHE A 60 7.74 7.29 2.53
N ASN A 61 7.74 6.99 3.83
CA ASN A 61 7.34 5.67 4.32
C ASN A 61 5.87 5.37 4.01
N GLY A 62 4.97 6.34 4.16
CA GLY A 62 3.56 6.19 3.80
C GLY A 62 3.36 5.86 2.32
N LEU A 63 4.04 6.59 1.43
CA LEU A 63 4.01 6.33 -0.01
C LEU A 63 4.57 4.95 -0.36
N ASN A 64 5.68 4.55 0.29
CA ASN A 64 6.27 3.23 0.08
C ASN A 64 5.32 2.10 0.49
N THR A 65 4.66 2.22 1.65
CA THR A 65 3.64 1.25 2.09
C THR A 65 2.47 1.14 1.11
N GLY A 66 2.06 2.26 0.50
CA GLY A 66 1.06 2.27 -0.57
C GLY A 66 1.53 1.57 -1.85
N ALA A 67 2.79 1.73 -2.23
CA ALA A 67 3.37 1.02 -3.37
C ALA A 67 3.45 -0.50 -3.12
N ILE A 68 3.87 -0.91 -1.92
CA ILE A 68 3.93 -2.34 -1.54
C ILE A 68 2.52 -2.95 -1.55
N LEU A 69 1.48 -2.21 -1.14
CA LEU A 69 0.10 -2.69 -1.24
C LEU A 69 -0.27 -3.08 -2.68
N MET A 70 0.04 -2.23 -3.65
CA MET A 70 -0.24 -2.52 -5.07
C MET A 70 0.51 -3.76 -5.55
N VAL A 71 1.81 -3.87 -5.25
CA VAL A 71 2.61 -5.05 -5.59
C VAL A 71 2.05 -6.33 -4.95
N THR A 72 1.56 -6.26 -3.71
CA THR A 72 0.95 -7.41 -3.04
C THR A 72 -0.36 -7.83 -3.71
N LEU A 73 -1.18 -6.89 -4.16
CA LEU A 73 -2.41 -7.18 -4.91
C LEU A 73 -2.11 -7.85 -6.25
N GLU A 74 -1.10 -7.36 -6.98
CA GLU A 74 -0.62 -7.98 -8.22
C GLU A 74 -0.09 -9.41 -7.99
N ASN A 75 0.73 -9.61 -6.95
CA ASN A 75 1.25 -10.93 -6.57
C ASN A 75 0.15 -11.91 -6.16
N THR A 76 -0.90 -11.41 -5.52
CA THR A 76 -2.06 -12.21 -5.13
C THR A 76 -2.84 -12.64 -6.37
N ALA A 77 -3.09 -11.72 -7.31
CA ALA A 77 -3.70 -12.05 -8.59
C ALA A 77 -2.86 -13.04 -9.41
N TYR A 78 -1.54 -12.88 -9.42
CA TYR A 78 -0.64 -13.82 -10.06
C TYR A 78 -0.77 -15.22 -9.45
N SER A 79 -0.74 -15.34 -8.12
CA SER A 79 -0.91 -16.62 -7.42
C SER A 79 -2.28 -17.27 -7.72
N LEU A 80 -3.36 -16.48 -7.77
CA LEU A 80 -4.69 -16.97 -8.14
C LEU A 80 -4.73 -17.48 -9.59
N SER A 81 -4.02 -16.83 -10.51
CA SER A 81 -4.00 -17.22 -11.94
C SER A 81 -3.32 -18.57 -12.21
N GLN A 82 -2.56 -19.09 -11.24
CA GLN A 82 -1.89 -20.39 -11.31
C GLN A 82 -2.77 -21.57 -10.88
N LEU A 83 -3.96 -21.30 -10.33
CA LEU A 83 -4.88 -22.34 -9.87
C LEU A 83 -5.74 -22.87 -11.01
N ASP A 84 -5.97 -24.18 -11.04
CA ASP A 84 -6.73 -24.86 -12.10
C ASP A 84 -8.22 -24.48 -12.11
N ASN A 85 -8.79 -24.18 -10.93
CA ASN A 85 -10.18 -23.77 -10.80
C ASN A 85 -10.31 -22.62 -9.82
N ILE A 86 -10.79 -21.48 -10.32
CA ILE A 86 -10.97 -20.25 -9.54
C ILE A 86 -12.41 -19.73 -9.63
N SER A 87 -12.91 -19.23 -8.50
CA SER A 87 -14.24 -18.64 -8.38
C SER A 87 -14.39 -17.39 -9.26
N ALA A 88 -15.64 -16.99 -9.56
CA ALA A 88 -15.91 -15.79 -10.34
C ALA A 88 -15.27 -14.53 -9.74
N THR A 89 -15.29 -14.41 -8.41
CA THR A 89 -14.65 -13.28 -7.70
C THR A 89 -13.13 -13.31 -7.83
N ALA A 90 -12.50 -14.48 -7.74
CA ALA A 90 -11.07 -14.62 -7.94
C ALA A 90 -10.66 -14.26 -9.38
N ARG A 91 -11.48 -14.61 -10.38
CA ARG A 91 -11.27 -14.18 -11.78
C ARG A 91 -11.30 -12.67 -11.93
N LEU A 92 -12.26 -11.98 -11.30
CA LEU A 92 -12.31 -10.51 -11.30
C LEU A 92 -11.06 -9.89 -10.68
N SER A 93 -10.54 -10.46 -9.59
CA SER A 93 -9.27 -10.01 -8.99
C SER A 93 -8.10 -10.20 -9.97
N VAL A 94 -8.05 -11.34 -10.67
CA VAL A 94 -7.03 -11.59 -11.72
C VAL A 94 -7.18 -10.63 -12.89
N ASP A 95 -8.40 -10.30 -13.31
CA ASP A 95 -8.61 -9.37 -14.43
C ASP A 95 -8.28 -7.92 -14.05
N THR A 96 -8.48 -7.55 -12.78
CA THR A 96 -8.23 -6.19 -12.27
C THR A 96 -6.76 -5.95 -11.97
N TRP A 97 -6.08 -6.92 -11.34
CA TRP A 97 -4.72 -6.77 -10.80
C TRP A 97 -3.69 -7.65 -11.52
N GLY A 98 -4.13 -8.65 -12.28
CA GLY A 98 -3.24 -9.51 -13.05
C GLY A 98 -2.75 -8.79 -14.29
N THR A 99 -1.46 -8.49 -14.30
CA THR A 99 -0.77 -7.86 -15.42
C THR A 99 -0.82 -8.75 -16.67
N GLY A 100 -1.84 -8.55 -17.52
CA GLY A 100 -1.70 -8.78 -18.98
C GLY A 100 -2.32 -10.02 -19.62
N ARG A 101 -3.57 -10.40 -19.31
CA ARG A 101 -4.37 -11.30 -20.20
C ARG A 101 -5.70 -10.74 -20.72
N GLY A 102 -6.12 -9.54 -20.30
CA GLY A 102 -7.27 -8.84 -20.86
C GLY A 102 -7.08 -8.25 -22.27
N LEU A 103 -5.84 -8.20 -22.80
CA LEU A 103 -5.53 -7.65 -24.14
C LEU A 103 -5.26 -8.72 -25.22
N ARG A 104 -5.35 -10.02 -24.91
CA ARG A 104 -4.94 -11.10 -25.85
C ARG A 104 -5.98 -12.20 -26.11
N ARG A 105 -7.27 -11.85 -26.10
CA ARG A 105 -8.29 -12.68 -26.77
C ARG A 105 -9.30 -11.78 -27.50
N LYS A 106 -8.84 -11.07 -28.53
CA LYS A 106 -9.72 -10.85 -29.69
C LYS A 106 -9.91 -12.19 -30.37
N PRO A 107 -11.13 -12.63 -30.69
CA PRO A 107 -11.32 -13.78 -31.55
C PRO A 107 -10.74 -13.43 -32.91
N LEU A 108 -9.61 -14.05 -33.25
CA LEU A 108 -9.29 -14.28 -34.64
C LEU A 108 -10.05 -15.55 -34.97
N TRP A 109 -11.10 -15.39 -35.77
CA TRP A 109 -12.04 -16.40 -36.31
C TRP A 109 -12.83 -17.22 -35.28
#